data_AF-A0AAP2USL6-F1
#
_entry.id   AF-A0AAP2USL6-F1
#
_cell.length_a   1.000
_cell.length_b   1.000
_cell.length_c   1.000
_cell.angle_alpha   90.00
_cell.angle_beta   90.00
_cell.angle_gamma   90.00
#
_symmetry.space_group_name_H-M   'P 1'
#
loop_
_entity.id
_entity.type
_entity.pdbx_description
1 polymer ?
#
loop_
_entity_poly.entity_id
_entity_poly.type
_entity_poly.pdbx_seq_one_letter_code
_entity_poly.pdbx_strand_id
1 'polypeptide(L)'
;MPNYNDAQGVADLLSQFDFNIISEGPGDFSTQHRKYTCEFSKPGIESFTTTYQSNPDVHGQPTATDVFAALASDALAVDGRHIDDFADEMGFEKPSQAIRAYESCRKTLDWLKNDMQLMTSEISDIAETLDNEL
;
A
#
# COMPACT_ATOMS: atom_id res chain seq x y z
N MET A 1 12.92 9.56 17.22
CA MET A 1 12.21 8.75 16.20
C MET A 1 10.78 9.25 16.17
N PRO A 2 10.15 9.35 14.99
CA PRO A 2 8.73 9.67 14.88
C PRO A 2 7.90 8.65 15.70
N ASN A 3 6.73 9.06 16.19
CA ASN A 3 5.77 8.15 16.82
C ASN A 3 4.66 7.87 15.83
N TYR A 4 4.55 6.63 15.35
CA TYR A 4 3.51 6.25 14.39
C TYR A 4 2.30 5.56 15.04
N ASN A 5 2.26 5.49 16.38
CA ASN A 5 1.08 5.06 17.14
C ASN A 5 0.04 6.17 17.34
N ASP A 6 0.27 7.34 16.72
CA ASP A 6 -0.66 8.46 16.75
C ASP A 6 -0.93 8.98 15.33
N ALA A 7 -2.16 9.44 15.10
CA ALA A 7 -2.61 9.92 13.79
C ALA A 7 -1.80 11.13 13.30
N GLN A 8 -1.25 11.94 14.21
CA GLN A 8 -0.45 13.11 13.82
C GLN A 8 0.88 12.69 13.21
N GLY A 9 1.57 11.71 13.77
CA GLY A 9 2.84 11.20 13.25
C GLY A 9 2.67 10.54 11.88
N VAL A 10 1.56 9.83 11.67
CA VAL A 10 1.22 9.28 10.34
C VAL A 10 0.85 10.39 9.35
N ALA A 11 0.09 11.40 9.76
CA ALA A 11 -0.23 12.55 8.92
C ALA A 11 1.04 13.33 8.53
N ASP A 12 1.97 13.53 9.47
CA ASP A 12 3.27 14.17 9.23
C ASP A 12 4.12 13.35 8.25
N LEU A 13 4.04 12.02 8.28
CA LEU A 13 4.67 11.15 7.28
C LEU A 13 4.06 11.36 5.89
N LEU A 14 2.73 11.24 5.78
CA LEU A 14 2.02 11.35 4.51
C LEU A 14 2.17 12.74 3.89
N SER A 15 2.26 13.80 4.70
CA SER A 15 2.45 15.17 4.23
C SER A 15 3.79 15.42 3.53
N GLN A 16 4.76 14.50 3.67
CA GLN A 16 6.04 14.57 2.98
C GLN A 16 5.95 14.14 1.51
N PHE A 17 4.82 13.56 1.10
CA PHE A 17 4.58 13.09 -0.25
C PHE A 17 3.59 13.98 -0.97
N ASP A 18 3.87 14.24 -2.24
CA ASP A 18 2.87 14.64 -3.22
C ASP A 18 2.21 13.36 -3.77
N PHE A 19 0.92 13.17 -3.45
CA PHE A 19 0.11 12.05 -3.91
C PHE A 19 -0.72 12.44 -5.13
N ASN A 20 -0.61 11.67 -6.21
CA ASN A 20 -1.35 11.91 -7.45
C ASN A 20 -2.00 10.63 -7.98
N ILE A 21 -3.23 10.75 -8.48
CA ILE A 21 -3.85 9.74 -9.33
C ILE A 21 -3.47 10.07 -10.78
N ILE A 22 -2.59 9.26 -11.37
CA ILE A 22 -2.04 9.53 -12.72
C ILE A 22 -2.89 8.91 -13.83
N SER A 23 -3.66 7.86 -13.53
CA SER A 23 -4.65 7.31 -14.45
C SER A 23 -5.75 6.55 -13.72
N GLU A 24 -6.89 6.41 -14.40
CA GLU A 24 -8.07 5.70 -13.92
C GLU A 24 -8.63 4.81 -15.03
N GLY A 25 -9.08 3.61 -14.67
CA GLY A 25 -9.72 2.66 -15.59
C GLY A 25 -10.75 1.78 -14.90
N PRO A 26 -11.40 0.85 -15.65
CA PRO A 26 -12.28 -0.15 -15.08
C PRO A 26 -11.55 -1.04 -14.07
N GLY A 27 -12.19 -1.33 -12.93
CA GLY A 27 -11.70 -2.29 -11.94
C GLY A 27 -12.00 -3.74 -12.33
N ASP A 28 -11.35 -4.66 -11.64
CA ASP A 28 -11.42 -6.10 -11.91
C ASP A 28 -12.56 -6.81 -11.12
N PHE A 29 -13.08 -6.18 -10.06
CA PHE A 29 -14.06 -6.79 -9.14
C PHE A 29 -15.51 -6.66 -9.58
N SER A 30 -15.93 -5.49 -10.08
CA SER A 30 -17.28 -5.25 -10.60
C SER A 30 -17.30 -4.04 -11.53
N THR A 31 -18.41 -3.83 -12.23
CA THR A 31 -18.60 -2.66 -13.12
C THR A 31 -18.59 -1.31 -12.39
N GLN A 32 -18.77 -1.32 -11.06
CA GLN A 32 -18.70 -0.13 -10.21
C GLN A 32 -17.29 0.11 -9.67
N HIS A 33 -16.43 -0.90 -9.65
CA HIS A 33 -15.05 -0.72 -9.21
C HIS A 33 -14.24 0.01 -10.26
N ARG A 34 -13.35 0.87 -9.78
CA ARG A 34 -12.38 1.61 -10.58
C ARG A 34 -10.98 1.21 -10.14
N LYS A 35 -10.08 1.15 -11.11
CA LYS A 35 -8.65 0.94 -10.89
C LYS A 35 -7.92 2.25 -11.11
N TYR A 36 -7.21 2.68 -10.08
CA TYR A 36 -6.44 3.90 -10.04
C TYR A 36 -4.95 3.55 -10.10
N THR A 37 -4.20 4.19 -10.97
CA THR A 37 -2.75 4.20 -10.86
C THR A 37 -2.38 5.42 -10.04
N CYS A 38 -1.79 5.17 -8.87
CA CYS A 38 -1.43 6.18 -7.88
C CYS A 38 0.08 6.33 -7.81
N GLU A 39 0.54 7.55 -7.59
CA GLU A 39 1.95 7.90 -7.46
C GLU A 39 2.19 8.65 -6.15
N PHE A 40 3.15 8.16 -5.36
CA PHE A 40 3.75 8.90 -4.26
C PHE A 40 5.08 9.47 -4.74
N SER A 41 5.23 10.78 -4.69
CA SER A 41 6.45 11.47 -5.07
C SER A 41 6.96 12.34 -3.93
N LYS A 42 8.28 12.40 -3.74
CA LYS A 42 8.92 13.24 -2.73
C LYS A 42 10.25 13.75 -3.28
N PRO A 43 10.60 15.03 -3.10
CA PRO A 43 11.87 15.57 -3.57
C PRO A 43 13.07 14.75 -3.06
N GLY A 44 13.89 14.26 -3.99
CA GLY A 44 15.10 13.49 -3.69
C GLY A 44 14.90 11.99 -3.50
N ILE A 45 13.68 11.47 -3.65
CA ILE A 45 13.36 10.03 -3.64
C ILE A 45 12.72 9.66 -4.97
N GLU A 46 12.98 8.44 -5.47
CA GLU A 46 12.29 7.94 -6.66
C GLU A 46 10.78 7.84 -6.40
N SER A 47 9.98 8.24 -7.39
CA SER A 47 8.52 8.15 -7.30
C SER A 47 8.08 6.70 -7.20
N PHE A 48 7.18 6.40 -6.28
CA PHE A 48 6.59 5.08 -6.13
C PHE A 48 5.21 5.03 -6.76
N THR A 49 5.08 4.24 -7.82
CA THR A 49 3.81 3.99 -8.50
C THR A 49 3.21 2.65 -8.08
N THR A 50 1.92 2.65 -7.77
CA THR A 50 1.12 1.46 -7.46
C THR A 50 -0.26 1.52 -8.12
N THR A 51 -0.97 0.39 -8.13
CA THR A 51 -2.38 0.36 -8.52
C THR A 51 -3.27 0.08 -7.32
N TYR A 52 -4.34 0.84 -7.19
CA TYR A 52 -5.35 0.69 -6.13
C TYR A 52 -6.72 0.52 -6.76
N GLN A 53 -7.60 -0.28 -6.17
CA GLN A 53 -8.96 -0.47 -6.66
C GLN A 53 -9.97 -0.20 -5.56
N SER A 54 -10.99 0.59 -5.86
CA SER A 54 -12.10 0.85 -4.94
C SER A 54 -13.39 1.10 -5.71
N ASN A 55 -14.52 1.04 -5.00
CA ASN A 55 -15.80 1.53 -5.49
C ASN A 55 -15.98 3.00 -5.07
N PRO A 56 -15.81 3.97 -5.99
CA PRO A 56 -15.91 5.38 -5.65
C PRO A 56 -17.33 5.83 -5.27
N ASP A 57 -18.37 5.06 -5.64
CA ASP A 57 -19.74 5.36 -5.21
C ASP A 57 -19.96 5.08 -3.71
N VAL A 58 -19.08 4.28 -3.10
CA VAL A 58 -19.12 3.94 -1.67
C VAL A 58 -18.05 4.70 -0.87
N HIS A 59 -16.82 4.74 -1.39
CA HIS A 59 -15.65 5.24 -0.67
C HIS A 59 -15.10 6.57 -1.23
N GLY A 60 -15.66 7.09 -2.33
CA GLY A 60 -15.07 8.22 -3.04
C GLY A 60 -13.80 7.87 -3.81
N GLN A 61 -13.14 8.89 -4.37
CA GLN A 61 -11.81 8.69 -4.96
C GLN A 61 -10.79 8.39 -3.86
N PRO A 62 -9.81 7.50 -4.13
CA PRO A 62 -8.83 7.13 -3.13
C PRO A 62 -7.95 8.31 -2.73
N THR A 63 -7.70 8.42 -1.45
CA THR A 63 -6.78 9.38 -0.84
C THR A 63 -5.40 8.76 -0.65
N ALA A 64 -4.40 9.60 -0.34
CA ALA A 64 -3.07 9.13 0.03
C ALA A 64 -3.13 8.14 1.21
N THR A 65 -3.99 8.43 2.19
CA THR A 65 -4.24 7.59 3.38
C THR A 65 -4.74 6.20 3.00
N ASP A 66 -5.77 6.12 2.14
CA ASP A 66 -6.36 4.84 1.71
C ASP A 66 -5.33 3.95 1.02
N VAL A 67 -4.57 4.54 0.10
CA VAL A 67 -3.56 3.80 -0.68
C VAL A 67 -2.39 3.41 0.20
N PHE A 68 -1.93 4.31 1.08
CA PHE A 68 -0.80 4.02 1.97
C PHE A 68 -1.14 2.93 3.01
N ALA A 69 -2.38 2.92 3.52
CA ALA A 69 -2.87 1.86 4.41
C ALA A 69 -2.79 0.48 3.73
N ALA A 70 -3.27 0.39 2.49
CA ALA A 70 -3.18 -0.83 1.69
C ALA A 70 -1.72 -1.25 1.46
N LEU A 71 -0.84 -0.30 1.14
CA LEU A 71 0.60 -0.56 0.96
C LEU A 71 1.27 -1.07 2.25
N ALA A 72 0.94 -0.49 3.41
CA ALA A 72 1.46 -0.95 4.69
C ALA A 72 1.01 -2.39 4.99
N SER A 73 -0.27 -2.69 4.76
CA SER A 73 -0.81 -4.05 4.88
C SER A 73 -0.12 -5.04 3.93
N ASP A 74 0.05 -4.68 2.65
CA ASP A 74 0.75 -5.50 1.64
C ASP A 74 2.18 -5.81 2.08
N ALA A 75 2.90 -4.81 2.60
CA ALA A 75 4.26 -4.98 3.07
C ALA A 75 4.36 -5.96 4.24
N LEU A 76 3.44 -5.86 5.21
CA LEU A 76 3.37 -6.76 6.36
C LEU A 76 2.99 -8.19 5.95
N ALA A 77 2.14 -8.34 4.92
CA ALA A 77 1.72 -9.65 4.41
C ALA A 77 2.88 -10.51 3.87
N VAL A 78 4.02 -9.90 3.52
CA VAL A 78 5.20 -10.59 2.98
C VAL A 78 6.47 -10.43 3.83
N ASP A 79 6.43 -9.70 4.95
CA ASP A 79 7.62 -9.52 5.78
C ASP A 79 8.03 -10.83 6.46
N GLY A 80 9.25 -11.29 6.18
CA GLY A 80 9.78 -12.54 6.73
C GLY A 80 9.09 -13.82 6.22
N ARG A 81 8.20 -13.75 5.23
CA ARG A 81 7.45 -14.90 4.71
C ARG A 81 8.01 -15.45 3.41
N HIS A 82 7.84 -16.75 3.19
CA HIS A 82 8.14 -17.38 1.90
C HIS A 82 6.94 -17.22 0.95
N ILE A 83 7.22 -17.19 -0.36
CA ILE A 83 6.18 -17.06 -1.39
C ILE A 83 5.14 -18.19 -1.33
N ASP A 84 5.57 -19.41 -1.01
CA ASP A 84 4.65 -20.56 -0.94
C ASP A 84 3.63 -20.39 0.19
N ASP A 85 4.07 -19.95 1.38
CA ASP A 85 3.17 -19.70 2.52
C ASP A 85 2.18 -18.58 2.19
N PHE A 86 2.65 -17.52 1.52
CA PHE A 86 1.80 -16.43 1.04
C PHE A 86 0.78 -16.92 0.00
N ALA A 87 1.21 -17.75 -0.94
CA ALA A 87 0.36 -18.29 -1.99
C ALA A 87 -0.78 -19.15 -1.42
N ASP A 88 -0.44 -20.02 -0.46
CA ASP A 88 -1.37 -20.91 0.21
C ASP A 88 -2.40 -20.15 1.03
N GLU A 89 -1.97 -19.14 1.81
CA GLU A 89 -2.89 -18.33 2.63
C GLU A 89 -3.84 -17.47 1.78
N MET A 90 -3.32 -16.86 0.72
CA MET A 90 -4.11 -16.00 -0.17
C MET A 90 -4.98 -16.82 -1.16
N GLY A 91 -4.87 -18.15 -1.14
CA GLY A 91 -5.68 -19.05 -1.96
C GLY A 91 -5.38 -18.96 -3.45
N PHE A 92 -4.13 -18.67 -3.84
CA PHE A 92 -3.75 -18.57 -5.24
C PHE A 92 -3.67 -19.96 -5.90
N GLU A 93 -4.51 -20.21 -6.90
CA GLU A 93 -4.47 -21.46 -7.68
C GLU A 93 -3.33 -21.50 -8.71
N LYS A 94 -2.88 -20.33 -9.19
CA LYS A 94 -1.87 -20.20 -10.24
C LYS A 94 -0.56 -19.64 -9.68
N PRO A 95 0.57 -20.37 -9.81
CA PRO A 95 1.87 -19.88 -9.33
C PRO A 95 2.25 -18.51 -9.89
N SER A 96 1.96 -18.25 -11.17
CA SER A 96 2.27 -16.95 -11.80
C SER A 96 1.48 -15.78 -11.22
N GLN A 97 0.28 -16.01 -10.68
CA GLN A 97 -0.50 -14.97 -10.00
C GLN A 97 0.06 -14.72 -8.60
N ALA A 98 0.38 -15.79 -7.87
CA ALA A 98 1.02 -15.70 -6.57
C ALA A 98 2.36 -14.95 -6.62
N ILE A 99 3.23 -15.30 -7.59
CA ILE A 99 4.51 -14.62 -7.82
C ILE A 99 4.32 -13.12 -8.04
N ARG A 100 3.41 -12.74 -8.94
CA ARG A 100 3.17 -11.31 -9.23
C ARG A 100 2.66 -10.55 -8.02
N ALA A 101 1.72 -11.13 -7.27
CA ALA A 101 1.18 -10.51 -6.07
C ALA A 101 2.25 -10.38 -4.98
N TYR A 102 3.00 -11.46 -4.73
CA TYR A 102 4.09 -11.48 -3.77
C TYR A 102 5.19 -10.47 -4.11
N GLU A 103 5.65 -10.44 -5.37
CA GLU A 103 6.66 -9.48 -5.84
C GLU A 103 6.17 -8.04 -5.73
N SER A 104 4.88 -7.78 -5.99
CA SER A 104 4.30 -6.45 -5.81
C SER A 104 4.32 -6.00 -4.34
N CYS A 105 3.88 -6.86 -3.43
CA CYS A 105 3.94 -6.61 -1.98
C CYS A 105 5.38 -6.43 -1.50
N ARG A 106 6.30 -7.24 -2.05
CA ARG A 106 7.73 -7.17 -1.71
C ARG A 106 8.36 -5.86 -2.17
N LYS A 107 7.99 -5.39 -3.36
CA LYS A 107 8.41 -4.06 -3.86
C LYS A 107 7.94 -2.95 -2.91
N THR A 108 6.71 -3.04 -2.40
CA THR A 108 6.21 -2.09 -1.38
C THR A 108 7.01 -2.16 -0.10
N LEU A 109 7.29 -3.35 0.42
CA LEU A 109 8.11 -3.54 1.62
C LEU A 109 9.52 -2.96 1.45
N ASP A 110 10.15 -3.20 0.30
CA ASP A 110 11.49 -2.68 0.00
C ASP A 110 11.46 -1.15 -0.11
N TRP A 111 10.42 -0.55 -0.68
CA TRP A 111 10.26 0.91 -0.72
C TRP A 111 10.11 1.52 0.69
N LEU A 112 9.22 0.96 1.53
CA LEU A 112 9.03 1.43 2.91
C LEU A 112 10.30 1.29 3.76
N LYS A 113 11.03 0.17 3.61
CA LYS A 113 12.24 -0.09 4.41
C LYS A 113 13.47 0.66 3.91
N ASN A 114 13.71 0.69 2.60
CA ASN A 114 14.96 1.21 2.06
C ASN A 114 14.87 2.70 1.75
N ASP A 115 13.77 3.15 1.14
CA ASP A 115 13.64 4.54 0.68
C ASP A 115 13.05 5.42 1.78
N MET A 116 12.09 4.89 2.54
CA MET A 116 11.51 5.61 3.69
C MET A 116 12.22 5.32 5.02
N GLN A 117 13.16 4.37 5.05
CA GLN A 117 13.93 4.00 6.24
C GLN A 117 13.07 3.55 7.43
N LEU A 118 11.88 2.99 7.17
CA LEU A 118 10.97 2.50 8.21
C LEU A 118 11.37 1.10 8.68
N MET A 119 11.25 0.87 9.98
CA MET A 119 11.33 -0.47 10.57
C MET A 119 10.00 -1.22 10.41
N THR A 120 10.01 -2.56 10.45
CA THR A 120 8.77 -3.36 10.43
C THR A 120 7.79 -2.93 11.51
N SER A 121 8.27 -2.64 12.72
CA SER A 121 7.41 -2.16 13.82
C SER A 121 6.74 -0.84 13.47
N GLU A 122 7.45 0.10 12.84
CA GLU A 122 6.89 1.38 12.41
C GLU A 122 5.83 1.19 11.31
N ILE A 123 6.07 0.26 10.38
CA ILE A 123 5.07 -0.10 9.35
C ILE A 123 3.81 -0.69 10.00
N SER A 124 3.96 -1.52 11.04
CA SER A 124 2.85 -2.07 11.83
C SER A 124 2.06 -0.97 12.53
N ASP A 125 2.75 -0.08 13.26
CA ASP A 125 2.12 1.05 13.96
C ASP A 125 1.34 1.96 12.99
N ILE A 126 1.91 2.22 11.79
CA ILE A 126 1.23 2.97 10.72
C ILE A 126 -0.02 2.23 10.24
N ALA A 127 0.09 0.93 9.94
CA ALA A 127 -1.04 0.14 9.44
C ALA A 127 -2.20 0.12 10.46
N GLU A 128 -1.90 -0.09 11.74
CA GLU A 128 -2.90 -0.08 12.81
C GLU A 128 -3.52 1.31 12.99
N THR A 129 -2.71 2.37 12.95
CA THR A 129 -3.22 3.75 13.08
C THR A 129 -4.14 4.10 11.91
N LEU A 130 -3.79 3.71 10.69
CA LEU A 130 -4.60 3.98 9.50
C LEU A 130 -5.89 3.16 9.49
N ASP A 131 -5.86 1.90 9.90
CA ASP A 131 -7.06 1.04 9.98
C ASP A 131 -8.09 1.58 10.98
N ASN A 132 -7.64 2.24 12.06
CA ASN A 132 -8.53 2.87 13.04
C ASN A 132 -9.20 4.16 12.55
N GLU A 133 -8.69 4.77 11.48
CA GLU A 133 -9.16 6.05 10.94
C GLU A 133 -10.02 5.88 9.65
N LEU A 134 -10.11 4.66 9.12
CA LEU A 134 -10.90 4.29 7.93
C LEU A 134 -12.29 3.74 8.28
#